data_AF-A0A961DYC0-F1
#
_entry.id   AF-A0A961DYC0-F1
#
_cell.length_a   1.000
_cell.length_b   1.000
_cell.length_c   1.000
_cell.angle_alpha   90.00
_cell.angle_beta   90.00
_cell.angle_gamma   90.00
#
_symmetry.space_group_name_H-M   'P 1'
#
loop_
_entity.id
_entity.type
_entity.pdbx_description
1 polymer ?
#
loop_
_entity_poly.entity_id
_entity_poly.type
_entity_poly.pdbx_seq_one_letter_code
_entity_poly.pdbx_strand_id
1 'polypeptide(L)' 'MIILDASVLIAHLESADDHHARATGIMRDNCDDEFAASAVTLAEVLVGAIRADRGDQVRD' A
#
# COMPACT_ATOMS: atom_id res chain seq x y z
N MET A 1 15.07 7.13 -3.28
CA MET A 1 14.56 5.79 -2.89
C MET A 1 13.86 5.88 -1.55
N ILE A 2 12.56 5.58 -1.55
CA ILE A 2 11.67 5.63 -0.39
C ILE A 2 11.27 4.20 -0.03
N ILE A 3 11.51 3.79 1.22
CA ILE A 3 11.08 2.48 1.72
C ILE A 3 9.68 2.61 2.31
N LEU A 4 8.73 1.85 1.76
CA LEU A 4 7.34 1.89 2.16
C LEU A 4 7.07 0.91 3.30
N ASP A 5 6.25 1.36 4.24
CA ASP A 5 5.65 0.53 5.28
C ASP A 5 4.30 -0.03 4.81
N ALA A 6 3.86 -1.13 5.42
CA ALA A 6 2.61 -1.79 5.05
C ALA A 6 1.41 -0.89 5.30
N SER A 7 1.42 -0.08 6.37
CA SER A 7 0.33 0.84 6.67
C SER A 7 0.06 1.86 5.55
N VAL A 8 1.13 2.37 4.92
CA VAL A 8 1.01 3.35 3.82
C VAL A 8 0.45 2.67 2.58
N LEU A 9 0.93 1.47 2.25
CA LEU A 9 0.43 0.68 1.12
C LEU A 9 -1.03 0.28 1.31
N ILE A 10 -1.40 -0.17 2.51
CA ILE A 10 -2.78 -0.54 2.85
C ILE A 10 -3.70 0.67 2.73
N ALA A 11 -3.34 1.80 3.32
CA ALA A 11 -4.14 3.02 3.22
C ALA A 11 -4.26 3.51 1.77
N HIS A 12 -3.20 3.39 0.96
CA HIS A 12 -3.26 3.75 -0.45
C HIS A 12 -4.20 2.83 -1.26
N LEU A 13 -4.23 1.53 -0.96
CA LEU A 13 -5.05 0.54 -1.69
C LEU A 13 -6.52 0.50 -1.22
N GLU A 14 -6.80 0.89 0.02
CA GLU A 14 -8.15 0.92 0.59
C GLU A 14 -8.75 2.34 0.50
N SER A 15 -9.67 2.54 -0.44
CA SER A 15 -10.36 3.83 -0.60
C SER A 15 -11.20 4.27 0.61
N ALA A 16 -11.63 3.33 1.45
CA ALA A 16 -12.39 3.60 2.66
C ALA A 16 -11.52 3.88 3.91
N ASP A 17 -10.19 3.83 3.79
CA ASP A 17 -9.28 4.13 4.90
C ASP A 17 -9.25 5.65 5.10
N ASP A 18 -9.36 6.10 6.36
CA ASP A 18 -9.32 7.52 6.71
C ASP A 18 -8.02 8.21 6.23
N HIS A 19 -6.94 7.44 6.04
CA HIS A 19 -5.65 7.92 5.57
C HIS A 19 -5.47 7.82 4.04
N HIS A 20 -6.46 7.32 3.31
CA HIS A 20 -6.33 7.04 1.87
C HIS A 20 -5.85 8.26 1.06
N ALA A 21 -6.49 9.42 1.27
CA ALA A 21 -6.12 10.64 0.57
C ALA A 21 -4.68 11.08 0.87
N ARG A 22 -4.24 10.89 2.13
CA ARG A 22 -2.88 11.24 2.55
C ARG A 22 -1.85 10.27 1.98
N ALA A 23 -2.12 8.97 2.03
CA ALA A 23 -1.23 7.94 1.48
C ALA A 23 -1.07 8.11 -0.04
N THR A 24 -2.17 8.34 -0.76
CA THR A 24 -2.16 8.63 -2.19
C THR A 24 -1.42 9.92 -2.51
N GLY A 25 -1.56 10.96 -1.66
CA GLY A 25 -0.77 12.18 -1.76
C GLY A 25 0.73 11.91 -1.67
N ILE A 26 1.17 11.09 -0.71
CA ILE A 26 2.58 10.71 -0.56
C ILE A 26 3.10 10.02 -1.83
N MET A 27 2.34 9.06 -2.39
CA MET A 27 2.75 8.37 -3.62
C MET A 27 2.87 9.34 -4.81
N ARG A 28 1.88 10.22 -4.96
CA ARG A 28 1.85 11.18 -6.07
C ARG A 28 2.95 12.23 -5.97
N ASP A 29 3.15 12.77 -4.77
CA ASP A 29 4.10 13.88 -4.55
C ASP A 29 5.57 13.38 -4.62
N ASN A 30 5.80 12.07 -4.60
CA ASN A 30 7.12 11.43 -4.75
C ASN A 30 7.15 10.44 -5.93
N CYS A 31 6.34 10.66 -6.97
CA CYS A 31 6.25 9.71 -8.10
C CYS A 31 7.55 9.57 -8.90
N ASP A 32 8.44 10.55 -8.83
CA ASP A 32 9.76 10.52 -9.47
C ASP A 32 10.83 9.78 -8.64
N ASP A 33 10.52 9.39 -7.41
CA ASP A 33 11.38 8.57 -6.55
C ASP A 33 11.17 7.08 -6.78
N GLU A 34 12.25 6.31 -6.63
CA GLU A 34 12.16 4.85 -6.56
C GLU A 34 11.49 4.42 -5.24
N PHE A 35 10.46 3.58 -5.31
CA PHE A 35 9.85 2.95 -4.14
C PHE A 35 10.33 1.51 -3.98
N ALA A 36 10.58 1.13 -2.73
CA ALA A 36 10.86 -0.27 -2.37
C ALA A 36 10.11 -0.66 -1.11
N ALA A 37 9.84 -1.95 -0.95
CA ALA A 37 9.27 -2.53 0.27
C ALA A 37 9.95 -3.86 0.55
N SER A 38 9.99 -4.26 1.83
CA SER A 38 10.50 -5.58 2.18
C SER A 38 9.50 -6.67 1.77
N ALA A 39 9.96 -7.91 1.57
CA ALA A 39 9.07 -9.04 1.31
C ALA A 39 8.08 -9.29 2.47
N VAL A 40 8.47 -8.97 3.70
CA VAL A 40 7.60 -9.06 4.89
C VAL A 40 6.49 -8.01 4.81
N THR A 41 6.84 -6.77 4.45
CA THR A 41 5.88 -5.68 4.23
C THR A 41 4.86 -6.05 3.15
N LEU A 42 5.31 -6.60 2.02
CA LEU A 42 4.41 -7.06 0.96
C LEU A 42 3.50 -8.20 1.44
N ALA A 43 4.02 -9.13 2.24
CA ALA A 43 3.20 -10.20 2.81
C ALA A 43 2.11 -9.66 3.74
N GLU A 44 2.38 -8.65 4.55
CA GLU A 44 1.37 -8.00 5.41
C GLU A 44 0.24 -7.37 4.59
N VAL A 45 0.58 -6.66 3.52
CA VAL A 45 -0.39 -6.04 2.60
C VAL A 45 -1.28 -7.11 1.95
N LEU A 46 -0.68 -8.16 1.40
CA LEU A 46 -1.39 -9.26 0.72
C LEU A 46 -2.29 -10.06 1.68
N VAL A 47 -1.79 -10.39 2.87
CA VAL A 47 -2.58 -11.10 3.88
C VAL A 47 -3.75 -10.24 4.37
N GLY A 48 -3.52 -8.93 4.55
CA GLY A 48 -4.58 -7.98 4.88
C GLY A 48 -5.70 -7.98 3.85
N ALA A 49 -5.35 -7.93 2.56
CA ALA A 49 -6.32 -7.96 1.47
C ALA A 49 -7.12 -9.28 1.42
N ILE A 50 -6.46 -10.43 1.59
CA ILE A 50 -7.15 -11.73 1.64
C ILE A 50 -8.10 -11.81 2.84
N ARG A 51 -7.70 -11.32 4.02
CA ARG A 51 -8.59 -11.30 5.21
C ARG A 51 -9.82 -10.42 5.02
N ALA A 52 -9.71 -9.39 4.19
CA ALA A 52 -10.81 -8.51 3.82
C ALA A 52 -11.64 -9.03 2.62
N ASP A 53 -11.43 -10.29 2.19
CA ASP A 53 -12.07 -10.91 1.00
C ASP A 53 -11.79 -10.16 -0.31
N ARG A 54 -10.60 -9.56 -0.43
CA ARG A 54 -10.15 -8.75 -1.58
C ARG A 54 -8.82 -9.21 -2.16
N GLY A 55 -8.49 -10.49 -1.98
CA GLY A 55 -7.22 -11.07 -2.44
C GLY A 55 -6.94 -10.88 -3.94
N ASP A 56 -7.98 -10.86 -4.77
CA ASP A 56 -7.86 -10.68 -6.21
C ASP A 56 -7.48 -9.25 -6.64
N GLN A 57 -7.68 -8.25 -5.77
CA GLN A 57 -7.41 -6.84 -6.10
C GLN A 57 -5.93 -6.44 -5.93
N VAL A 58 -5.12 -7.29 -5.32
CA VAL A 58 -3.71 -6.99 -4.97
C VAL A 58 -2.73 -7.89 -5.73
N ARG A 59 -3.24 -8.68 -6.69
CA ARG A 59 -2.48 -9.73 -7.38
C ARG A 59 -1.94 -9.33 -8.76
N ASP A 60 -2.45 -8.24 -9.32
CA ASP A 60 -2.09 -7.67 -10.63
C ASP A 60 -1.39 -6.32 -10.48
#